data_AF-A0A966MLD6-F1
#
_entry.id   AF-A0A966MLD6-F1
#
_cell.length_a   1.000
_cell.length_b   1.000
_cell.length_c   1.000
_cell.angle_alpha   90.00
_cell.angle_beta   90.00
_cell.angle_gamma   90.00
#
_symmetry.space_group_name_H-M   'P 1'
#
loop_
_entity.id
_entity.type
_entity.pdbx_description
1 polymer ?
#
loop_
_entity_poly.entity_id
_entity_poly.type
_entity_poly.pdbx_seq_one_letter_code
_entity_poly.pdbx_strand_id
1 'polypeptide(L)' 'MEIGVMFFDNPFKTRLPRADEALAGRTTAVLAGGNHAVLGTPLIGPVPAGFQSITLGLGCFWG' A
#
# COMPACT_ATOMS: atom_id res chain seq x y z
N MET A 1 15.35 -21.80 18.33
CA MET A 1 16.15 -20.56 18.44
C MET A 1 15.17 -19.48 18.83
N GLU A 2 14.95 -19.35 20.13
CA GLU A 2 13.89 -18.52 20.70
C GLU A 2 14.29 -17.05 20.60
N ILE A 3 13.54 -16.30 19.80
CA ILE A 3 13.62 -14.85 19.79
C ILE A 3 13.03 -14.34 21.11
N GLY A 4 13.89 -13.94 22.03
CA GLY A 4 13.49 -13.33 23.29
C GLY A 4 12.68 -12.07 23.03
N VAL A 5 11.38 -12.14 23.33
CA VAL A 5 10.50 -10.97 23.38
C VAL A 5 10.88 -10.19 24.63
N MET A 6 11.64 -9.11 24.45
CA MET A 6 11.95 -8.17 25.53
C MET A 6 10.64 -7.48 25.97
N PHE A 7 10.47 -7.29 27.27
CA PHE A 7 9.23 -6.82 27.93
C PHE A 7 8.70 -5.43 27.45
N PHE A 8 9.43 -4.75 26.56
CA PHE A 8 9.10 -3.44 25.99
C PHE A 8 8.89 -3.45 24.47
N ASP A 9 9.04 -4.59 23.78
CA ASP A 9 8.80 -4.66 22.34
C ASP A 9 7.30 -4.72 22.06
N ASN A 10 6.77 -3.68 21.42
CA ASN A 10 5.42 -3.69 20.88
C ASN A 10 5.39 -4.69 19.70
N PRO A 11 4.72 -5.86 19.83
CA PRO A 11 4.70 -6.85 18.76
C PRO A 11 4.05 -6.30 17.48
N PHE A 12 3.21 -5.26 17.54
CA PHE A 12 2.63 -4.63 16.36
C PHE A 12 3.66 -3.87 15.49
N LYS A 13 4.87 -3.62 16.00
CA LYS A 13 5.92 -2.91 15.25
C LYS A 13 6.68 -3.81 14.27
N THR A 14 6.83 -5.09 14.59
CA THR A 14 7.81 -5.99 13.93
C THR A 14 7.17 -7.13 13.15
N ARG A 15 5.84 -7.25 13.15
CA ARG A 15 5.10 -8.22 12.34
C ARG A 15 3.90 -7.57 11.66
N LEU A 16 3.40 -8.25 10.63
CA LEU A 16 2.11 -7.91 10.02
C LEU A 16 0.95 -8.23 10.99
N PRO A 17 -0.17 -7.50 10.91
CA PRO A 17 -1.40 -7.87 11.63
C PRO A 17 -1.93 -9.21 11.12
N ARG A 18 -2.57 -9.97 12.00
CA ARG A 18 -3.35 -11.14 11.62
C ARG A 18 -4.64 -10.70 10.91
N ALA A 19 -5.30 -11.63 10.23
CA ALA A 19 -6.51 -11.34 9.48
C ALA A 19 -7.66 -10.80 10.36
N ASP A 20 -7.77 -11.29 11.60
CA ASP A 20 -8.78 -10.88 12.59
C ASP A 20 -8.42 -9.56 13.31
N GLU A 21 -7.16 -9.13 13.26
CA GLU A 21 -6.68 -7.86 13.78
C GLU A 21 -6.79 -6.72 12.75
N ALA A 22 -6.98 -7.06 11.46
CA ALA A 22 -7.05 -6.08 10.39
C ALA A 22 -8.32 -5.23 10.48
N LEU A 23 -8.21 -3.94 10.17
CA LEU A 23 -9.38 -3.07 10.06
C LEU A 23 -10.33 -3.58 8.97
N ALA A 24 -11.63 -3.45 9.19
CA ALA A 24 -12.68 -3.97 8.30
C ALA A 24 -12.66 -3.41 6.86
N GLY A 25 -11.85 -2.38 6.60
CA GLY A 25 -11.75 -1.74 5.30
C GLY A 25 -13.01 -0.93 4.96
N ARG A 26 -13.21 -0.70 3.65
CA ARG A 26 -14.40 -0.02 3.11
C ARG A 26 -14.66 -0.49 1.68
N THR A 27 -15.92 -0.48 1.28
CA THR A 27 -16.35 -0.82 -0.09
C THR A 27 -16.13 0.34 -1.07
N THR A 28 -16.21 1.58 -0.59
CA THR A 28 -16.00 2.78 -1.41
C THR A 28 -14.50 3.04 -1.62
N ALA A 29 -14.11 3.21 -2.89
CA ALA A 29 -12.75 3.60 -3.27
C ALA A 29 -12.38 4.98 -2.70
N VAL A 30 -11.09 5.22 -2.42
CA VAL A 30 -10.60 6.54 -1.98
C VAL A 30 -10.76 7.58 -3.09
N LEU A 31 -10.46 7.17 -4.33
CA LEU A 31 -10.56 7.98 -5.53
C LEU A 31 -11.35 7.20 -6.56
N ALA A 32 -12.34 7.85 -7.17
CA ALA A 32 -13.17 7.26 -8.23
C ALA A 32 -12.57 7.44 -9.63
N GLY A 33 -11.46 8.19 -9.76
CA GLY A 33 -10.85 8.58 -11.03
C GLY A 33 -10.11 9.90 -10.91
N GLY A 34 -9.66 10.43 -12.04
CA GLY A 34 -8.97 11.71 -12.13
C GLY A 34 -7.78 11.67 -13.08
N ASN A 35 -7.16 12.82 -13.26
CA ASN A 35 -6.01 13.00 -14.13
C ASN A 35 -4.74 13.09 -13.29
N HIS A 36 -3.65 12.56 -13.83
CA HIS A 36 -2.33 12.60 -13.24
C HIS A 36 -1.90 14.07 -13.11
N ALA A 37 -1.60 14.53 -11.90
CA ALA A 37 -1.35 15.95 -11.63
C ALA A 37 -0.22 16.56 -12.49
N VAL A 38 0.81 15.77 -12.84
CA VAL A 38 1.91 16.20 -13.73
C VAL A 38 1.57 16.06 -15.22
N LEU A 39 1.22 14.86 -15.68
CA LEU A 39 1.06 14.56 -17.11
C LEU A 39 -0.33 14.89 -17.69
N GLY A 40 -1.34 15.10 -16.84
CA GLY A 40 -2.72 15.32 -17.26
C GLY A 40 -3.43 14.10 -17.86
N THR A 41 -2.77 12.95 -17.98
CA THR A 41 -3.35 11.69 -18.47
C THR A 41 -4.23 11.00 -17.41
N PRO A 42 -5.15 10.10 -17.79
CA PRO A 42 -5.97 9.38 -16.80
C PRO A 42 -5.14 8.54 -15.82
N LEU A 43 -5.42 8.63 -14.51
CA LEU A 43 -4.76 7.82 -13.47
C LEU A 43 -5.25 6.37 -13.43
N ILE A 44 -6.48 6.13 -13.88
CA ILE A 44 -7.14 4.83 -13.87
C ILE A 44 -7.51 4.48 -15.31
N GLY A 45 -7.23 3.25 -15.73
CA GLY A 45 -7.54 2.77 -17.07
C GLY A 45 -6.61 1.62 -17.48
N PRO A 46 -6.76 1.12 -18.73
CA PRO A 46 -5.82 0.17 -19.29
C PRO A 46 -4.43 0.81 -19.45
N VAL A 47 -3.39 0.01 -19.25
CA VAL A 47 -2.02 0.43 -19.55
C VAL A 47 -1.91 0.74 -21.05
N PRO A 48 -1.36 1.90 -21.46
CA PRO A 48 -1.22 2.25 -22.87
C PRO A 48 -0.42 1.22 -23.67
N ALA A 49 -0.69 1.12 -24.97
CA ALA A 49 0.03 0.21 -25.85
C ALA A 49 1.54 0.50 -25.83
N GLY A 50 2.35 -0.55 -25.69
CA GLY A 50 3.81 -0.44 -25.58
C GLY A 50 4.33 -0.14 -24.16
N PHE A 51 3.45 0.04 -23.17
CA PHE A 51 3.82 0.26 -21.76
C PHE A 51 3.50 -0.97 -20.90
N GLN A 52 4.05 -1.00 -19.69
CA GLN A 52 3.81 -2.02 -18.66
C GLN A 52 3.60 -1.35 -17.29
N SER A 53 2.89 -2.00 -16.38
CA SER A 53 2.73 -1.54 -15.00
C SER A 53 3.69 -2.27 -14.05
N ILE A 54 4.11 -1.58 -12.98
CA ILE A 54 4.93 -2.14 -11.91
C ILE A 54 4.45 -1.61 -10.56
N THR A 55 4.59 -2.41 -9.50
CA THR A 55 4.33 -2.00 -8.11
C THR A 55 5.58 -2.25 -7.29
N LEU A 56 6.06 -1.20 -6.60
CA LEU A 56 7.30 -1.21 -5.81
C LEU A 56 7.00 -0.71 -4.39
N GLY A 57 7.64 -1.33 -3.40
CA GLY A 57 7.59 -0.90 -2.00
C GLY A 57 8.96 -0.41 -1.54
N LEU A 58 9.16 0.92 -1.51
CA LEU A 58 10.46 1.56 -1.25
C LEU A 58 10.44 2.52 -0.04
N GLY A 59 9.41 2.47 0.81
CA GLY A 59 9.24 3.37 1.95
C GLY A 59 8.23 4.50 1.69
N CYS A 60 8.56 5.73 2.06
CA CYS A 60 7.69 6.89 1.81
C CYS A 60 7.45 7.08 0.30
N PHE A 61 6.19 7.20 -0.13
CA PHE A 61 5.82 7.24 -1.55
C PHE A 61 5.94 8.61 -2.22
N TRP A 62 6.34 9.66 -1.49
CA TRP A 62 6.46 11.03 -2.01
C TRP A 62 7.80 11.34 -2.70
N GLY A 63 8.76 10.41 -2.64
CA GLY A 63 10.06 10.55 -3.30
C GLY A 63 9.95 10.68 -4.82
#